data_AF-A0A948Q4K0-F1
#
_entry.id   AF-A0A948Q4K0-F1
#
_cell.length_a   1.000
_cell.length_b   1.000
_cell.length_c   1.000
_cell.angle_alpha   90.00
_cell.angle_beta   90.00
_cell.angle_gamma   90.00
#
_symmetry.space_group_name_H-M   'P 1'
#
loop_
_entity.id
_entity.type
_entity.pdbx_description
1 polymer ?
#
loop_
_entity_poly.entity_id
_entity_poly.type
_entity_poly.pdbx_seq_one_letter_code
_entity_poly.pdbx_strand_id
1 'polypeptide(L)'
;MIRLLEITAPDRQVAPPVAATRTASLLEWSRITAQVASFCLNRRAAAAVRRRRPFVAPEDIALRHDLADEMQALLRGDAPVPLVEVRGALGALERPAPFRLEGPDLVHVAAVAEDLDAFRSHLLARRDDCPSWGEAAVEATVFSGLTGAIRRALDPGGRILDGASPLLARLRRDAVAQERSVRQEVGAAMSRARGSGWTTGEEVTLRGDRFCIPLRSGDSARLPGIVHDRSATGATLFVEPAQVVSLANALTETRLEIAAEEARIIFELNRAVEQASGPLRDSCRLMLLADEVRAGLRWSEAVGGRRCSLDPAGRLRIAGGRHPLLMEALGAAVCRGRGQAEPGKADCLAAGRD
;
A
#
# COMPACT_ATOMS: atom_id res chain seq x y z
N MET A 1 -15.07 14.61 -11.88
CA MET A 1 -14.52 13.97 -10.65
C MET A 1 -14.90 14.73 -9.39
N ILE A 2 -14.69 16.05 -9.31
CA ILE A 2 -14.97 16.88 -8.12
C ILE A 2 -16.39 16.64 -7.56
N ARG A 3 -17.42 16.69 -8.43
CA ARG A 3 -18.82 16.44 -8.05
C ARG A 3 -19.04 15.08 -7.38
N LEU A 4 -18.34 14.04 -7.83
CA LEU A 4 -18.43 12.70 -7.22
C LEU A 4 -17.69 12.63 -5.87
N LEU A 5 -16.66 13.42 -5.67
CA LEU A 5 -15.97 13.49 -4.38
C LEU A 5 -16.79 14.27 -3.35
N GLU A 6 -17.46 15.34 -3.78
CA GLU A 6 -18.32 16.15 -2.90
C GLU A 6 -19.47 15.36 -2.29
N ILE A 7 -20.09 14.43 -3.02
CA ILE A 7 -21.21 13.64 -2.47
C ILE A 7 -20.78 12.67 -1.35
N THR A 8 -19.48 12.40 -1.23
CA THR A 8 -18.93 11.59 -0.11
C THR A 8 -18.64 12.44 1.13
N ALA A 9 -18.72 13.76 1.02
CA ALA A 9 -18.38 14.66 2.11
C ALA A 9 -19.40 14.57 3.28
N PRO A 10 -18.95 14.63 4.54
CA PRO A 10 -19.82 14.42 5.70
C PRO A 10 -20.92 15.49 5.85
N ASP A 11 -20.67 16.70 5.37
CA ASP A 11 -21.58 17.85 5.38
C ASP A 11 -22.78 17.68 4.42
N ARG A 12 -22.66 16.84 3.39
CA ARG A 12 -23.78 16.45 2.51
C ARG A 12 -24.69 15.38 3.12
N GLN A 13 -24.29 14.79 4.26
CA GLN A 13 -25.03 13.74 4.97
C GLN A 13 -25.71 14.26 6.25
N VAL A 14 -26.23 15.50 6.21
CA VAL A 14 -26.96 16.10 7.34
C VAL A 14 -28.29 15.38 7.53
N ALA A 15 -28.57 14.94 8.76
CA ALA A 15 -29.84 14.31 9.09
C ALA A 15 -30.98 15.33 8.95
N PRO A 16 -32.06 15.02 8.20
CA PRO A 16 -33.27 15.83 8.28
C PRO A 16 -33.83 15.76 9.71
N PRO A 17 -34.64 16.75 10.15
CA PRO A 17 -35.22 16.77 11.49
C PRO A 17 -36.03 15.50 11.84
N VAL A 18 -36.57 14.80 10.83
CA VAL A 18 -37.29 13.53 10.98
C VAL A 18 -36.36 12.34 11.25
N ALA A 19 -35.07 12.43 10.90
CA ALA A 19 -34.05 11.42 11.17
C ALA A 19 -33.22 11.75 12.43
N ALA A 20 -33.87 12.28 13.47
CA ALA A 20 -33.28 12.43 14.79
C ALA A 20 -32.70 11.08 15.29
N THR A 21 -31.69 11.12 16.16
CA THR A 21 -31.00 9.93 16.69
C THR A 21 -31.98 8.88 17.24
N ARG A 22 -33.10 9.32 17.84
CA ARG A 22 -34.17 8.45 18.33
C ARG A 22 -34.86 7.69 17.19
N THR A 23 -35.27 8.37 16.11
CA THR A 23 -35.90 7.73 14.94
C THR A 23 -34.97 6.73 14.27
N ALA A 24 -33.70 7.09 14.07
CA ALA A 24 -32.70 6.19 13.48
C ALA A 24 -32.50 4.92 14.34
N SER A 25 -32.59 5.05 15.66
CA SER A 25 -32.51 3.90 16.58
C SER A 25 -33.75 3.02 16.50
N LEU A 26 -34.96 3.62 16.48
CA LEU A 26 -36.23 2.90 16.36
C LEU A 26 -36.35 2.14 15.02
N LEU A 27 -35.85 2.72 13.94
CA LEU A 27 -35.83 2.09 12.61
C LEU A 27 -34.65 1.12 12.41
N GLU A 28 -33.85 0.89 13.46
CA GLU A 28 -32.65 0.05 13.41
C GLU A 28 -31.72 0.39 12.23
N TRP A 29 -31.58 1.69 11.93
CA TRP A 29 -30.85 2.17 10.76
C TRP A 29 -29.41 1.64 10.71
N SER A 30 -28.77 1.53 11.87
CA SER A 30 -27.42 0.97 12.02
C SER A 30 -27.33 -0.49 11.59
N ARG A 31 -28.41 -1.28 11.73
CA ARG A 31 -28.46 -2.67 11.23
C ARG A 31 -28.52 -2.69 9.70
N ILE A 32 -29.32 -1.81 9.10
CA ILE A 32 -29.40 -1.68 7.64
C ILE A 32 -28.04 -1.26 7.06
N THR A 33 -27.41 -0.22 7.62
CA THR A 33 -26.09 0.21 7.13
C THR A 33 -25.00 -0.83 7.39
N ALA A 34 -25.09 -1.61 8.48
CA ALA A 34 -24.19 -2.73 8.73
C ALA A 34 -24.36 -3.87 7.71
N GLN A 35 -25.59 -4.18 7.29
CA GLN A 35 -25.84 -5.15 6.22
C GLN A 35 -25.22 -4.66 4.90
N VAL A 36 -25.46 -3.42 4.48
CA VAL A 36 -24.88 -2.88 3.25
C VAL A 36 -23.34 -2.88 3.33
N ALA A 37 -22.77 -2.45 4.45
CA ALA A 37 -21.32 -2.43 4.67
C ALA A 37 -20.67 -3.82 4.61
N SER A 38 -21.43 -4.90 4.80
CA SER A 38 -20.92 -6.27 4.68
C SER A 38 -20.64 -6.68 3.22
N PHE A 39 -21.18 -5.95 2.25
CA PHE A 39 -20.92 -6.15 0.81
C PHE A 39 -19.76 -5.31 0.27
N CYS A 40 -19.23 -4.36 1.05
CA CYS A 40 -18.06 -3.58 0.67
C CYS A 40 -16.80 -4.47 0.63
N LEU A 41 -15.95 -4.23 -0.37
CA LEU A 41 -14.64 -4.86 -0.48
C LEU A 41 -13.59 -4.09 0.35
N ASN A 42 -13.70 -2.76 0.37
CA ASN A 42 -12.82 -1.88 1.13
C ASN A 42 -13.31 -1.68 2.56
N ARG A 43 -12.39 -1.81 3.52
CA ARG A 43 -12.69 -1.54 4.94
C ARG A 43 -13.08 -0.08 5.20
N ARG A 44 -12.51 0.87 4.45
CA ARG A 44 -12.86 2.30 4.57
C ARG A 44 -14.25 2.60 4.01
N ALA A 45 -14.62 2.03 2.87
CA ALA A 45 -15.97 2.12 2.32
C ALA A 45 -16.98 1.51 3.30
N ALA A 46 -16.70 0.33 3.86
CA ALA A 46 -17.54 -0.30 4.87
C ALA A 46 -17.74 0.60 6.11
N ALA A 47 -16.68 1.25 6.60
CA ALA A 47 -16.75 2.17 7.72
C ALA A 47 -17.58 3.43 7.40
N ALA A 48 -17.43 3.98 6.20
CA ALA A 48 -18.22 5.12 5.72
C ALA A 48 -19.71 4.76 5.61
N VAL A 49 -20.04 3.60 5.00
CA VAL A 49 -21.41 3.11 4.88
C VAL A 49 -22.05 2.91 6.25
N ARG A 50 -21.36 2.31 7.23
CA ARG A 50 -21.91 2.13 8.60
C ARG A 50 -22.33 3.43 9.26
N ARG A 51 -21.60 4.51 8.99
CA ARG A 51 -21.85 5.85 9.55
C ARG A 51 -22.80 6.69 8.70
N ARG A 52 -23.22 6.19 7.54
CA ARG A 52 -24.03 6.93 6.57
C ARG A 52 -25.39 7.29 7.15
N ARG A 53 -25.81 8.52 6.88
CA ARG A 53 -27.17 9.01 7.14
C ARG A 53 -27.96 9.15 5.83
N PRO A 54 -29.30 9.19 5.87
CA PRO A 54 -30.10 9.45 4.68
C PRO A 54 -29.70 10.78 4.02
N PHE A 55 -29.57 10.77 2.70
CA PHE A 55 -29.37 12.00 1.91
C PHE A 55 -30.68 12.79 1.87
N VAL A 56 -30.57 14.13 1.84
CA VAL A 56 -31.73 15.04 1.89
C VAL A 56 -31.87 15.90 0.63
N ALA A 57 -30.77 16.19 -0.06
CA ALA A 57 -30.79 16.99 -1.27
C ALA A 57 -31.27 16.13 -2.45
N PRO A 58 -32.33 16.52 -3.17
CA PRO A 58 -32.84 15.76 -4.32
C PRO A 58 -31.77 15.51 -5.39
N GLU A 59 -30.88 16.47 -5.61
CA GLU A 59 -29.77 16.38 -6.57
C GLU A 59 -28.77 15.28 -6.18
N ASP A 60 -28.42 15.18 -4.89
CA ASP A 60 -27.52 14.14 -4.39
C ASP A 60 -28.17 12.77 -4.51
N ILE A 61 -29.47 12.65 -4.19
CA ILE A 61 -30.19 11.38 -4.30
C ILE A 61 -30.26 10.94 -5.77
N ALA A 62 -30.61 11.84 -6.68
CA ALA A 62 -30.64 11.58 -8.12
C ALA A 62 -29.26 11.15 -8.64
N LEU A 63 -28.19 11.85 -8.26
CA LEU A 63 -26.83 11.47 -8.66
C LEU A 63 -26.46 10.07 -8.16
N ARG A 64 -26.74 9.71 -6.89
CA ARG A 64 -26.44 8.35 -6.39
C ARG A 64 -27.24 7.27 -7.10
N HIS A 65 -28.47 7.58 -7.45
CA HIS A 65 -29.29 6.72 -8.29
C HIS A 65 -28.63 6.52 -9.65
N ASP A 66 -28.22 7.57 -10.33
CA ASP A 66 -27.59 7.46 -11.66
C ASP A 66 -26.27 6.68 -11.58
N LEU A 67 -25.44 6.95 -10.58
CA LEU A 67 -24.21 6.17 -10.32
C LEU A 67 -24.49 4.67 -10.09
N ALA A 68 -25.62 4.33 -9.45
CA ALA A 68 -26.03 2.95 -9.23
C ALA A 68 -26.49 2.27 -10.52
N ASP A 69 -27.20 2.97 -11.39
CA ASP A 69 -27.58 2.44 -12.70
C ASP A 69 -26.35 2.21 -13.59
N GLU A 70 -25.44 3.18 -13.64
CA GLU A 70 -24.17 3.05 -14.38
C GLU A 70 -23.30 1.91 -13.81
N MET A 71 -23.19 1.80 -12.48
CA MET A 71 -22.46 0.70 -11.85
C MET A 71 -23.12 -0.66 -12.14
N GLN A 72 -24.46 -0.72 -12.22
CA GLN A 72 -25.13 -1.94 -12.63
C GLN A 72 -24.79 -2.32 -14.08
N ALA A 73 -24.67 -1.35 -14.99
CA ALA A 73 -24.21 -1.60 -16.36
C ALA A 73 -22.76 -2.12 -16.40
N LEU A 74 -21.86 -1.55 -15.59
CA LEU A 74 -20.49 -2.04 -15.43
C LEU A 74 -20.44 -3.49 -14.93
N LEU A 75 -21.23 -3.82 -13.91
CA LEU A 75 -21.28 -5.17 -13.33
C LEU A 75 -21.86 -6.24 -14.26
N ARG A 76 -22.60 -5.85 -15.31
CA ARG A 76 -23.07 -6.78 -16.36
C ARG A 76 -22.02 -7.09 -17.41
N GLY A 77 -20.90 -6.36 -17.44
CA GLY A 77 -19.79 -6.64 -18.33
C GLY A 77 -19.05 -7.93 -17.97
N ASP A 78 -18.31 -8.47 -18.95
CA ASP A 78 -17.55 -9.72 -18.78
C ASP A 78 -16.34 -9.58 -17.85
N ALA A 79 -15.80 -8.37 -17.73
CA ALA A 79 -14.65 -8.08 -16.87
C ALA A 79 -15.09 -7.56 -15.50
N PRO A 80 -14.57 -8.12 -14.40
CA PRO A 80 -14.86 -7.60 -13.08
C PRO A 80 -14.29 -6.17 -12.92
N VAL A 81 -15.05 -5.31 -12.25
CA VAL A 81 -14.56 -3.96 -11.88
C VAL A 81 -13.35 -4.12 -10.96
N PRO A 82 -12.17 -3.59 -11.31
CA PRO A 82 -10.96 -3.75 -10.51
C PRO A 82 -11.02 -2.85 -9.28
N LEU A 83 -11.55 -3.41 -8.18
CA LEU A 83 -11.62 -2.76 -6.88
C LEU A 83 -10.66 -3.47 -5.93
N VAL A 84 -9.76 -2.71 -5.32
CA VAL A 84 -8.72 -3.21 -4.40
C VAL A 84 -8.81 -2.52 -3.05
N GLU A 85 -8.19 -3.10 -2.01
CA GLU A 85 -8.14 -2.48 -0.68
C GLU A 85 -7.13 -1.32 -0.64
N VAL A 86 -7.61 -0.09 -0.43
CA VAL A 86 -6.80 1.13 -0.44
C VAL A 86 -6.48 1.69 0.96
N ARG A 87 -6.97 1.07 2.04
CA ARG A 87 -6.79 1.58 3.42
C ARG A 87 -5.32 1.78 3.80
N GLY A 88 -4.43 0.89 3.38
CA GLY A 88 -3.00 0.95 3.71
C GLY A 88 -2.35 2.19 3.10
N ALA A 89 -2.41 2.33 1.77
CA ALA A 89 -1.92 3.49 1.05
C ALA A 89 -2.55 4.80 1.55
N LEU A 90 -3.87 4.86 1.76
CA LEU A 90 -4.50 6.06 2.31
C LEU A 90 -3.97 6.42 3.71
N GLY A 91 -3.73 5.42 4.57
CA GLY A 91 -3.15 5.65 5.90
C GLY A 91 -1.73 6.20 5.85
N ALA A 92 -0.97 5.89 4.79
CA ALA A 92 0.34 6.49 4.53
C ALA A 92 0.19 7.94 4.00
N LEU A 93 -0.70 8.16 3.04
CA LEU A 93 -0.91 9.45 2.36
C LEU A 93 -1.62 10.52 3.23
N GLU A 94 -2.33 10.12 4.29
CA GLU A 94 -3.00 11.03 5.22
C GLU A 94 -2.09 11.55 6.33
N ARG A 95 -0.87 11.01 6.46
CA ARG A 95 0.12 11.56 7.38
C ARG A 95 0.49 12.98 6.96
N PRO A 96 0.78 13.90 7.89
CA PRO A 96 1.27 15.21 7.51
C PRO A 96 2.63 15.10 6.82
N ALA A 97 2.84 15.93 5.81
CA ALA A 97 4.16 16.09 5.19
C ALA A 97 5.17 16.70 6.20
N PRO A 98 6.49 16.44 6.05
CA PRO A 98 7.09 15.59 5.02
C PRO A 98 6.85 14.10 5.28
N PHE A 99 6.59 13.34 4.21
CA PHE A 99 6.45 11.90 4.31
C PHE A 99 7.78 11.23 4.67
N ARG A 100 7.69 10.22 5.53
CA ARG A 100 8.80 9.33 5.91
C ARG A 100 8.40 7.89 5.66
N LEU A 101 8.13 7.57 4.39
CA LEU A 101 7.82 6.22 3.94
C LEU A 101 9.13 5.47 3.72
N GLU A 102 9.18 4.26 4.27
CA GLU A 102 10.26 3.32 3.99
C GLU A 102 9.98 2.55 2.71
N GLY A 103 10.97 1.79 2.23
CA GLY A 103 10.87 1.03 1.00
C GLY A 103 9.60 0.19 0.86
N PRO A 104 9.20 -0.63 1.85
CA PRO A 104 7.97 -1.42 1.79
C PRO A 104 6.70 -0.57 1.64
N ASP A 105 6.64 0.58 2.31
CA ASP A 105 5.52 1.51 2.21
C ASP A 105 5.45 2.15 0.82
N LEU A 106 6.60 2.55 0.25
CA LEU A 106 6.70 3.08 -1.12
C LEU A 106 6.23 2.06 -2.16
N VAL A 107 6.64 0.79 -2.01
CA VAL A 107 6.19 -0.29 -2.89
C VAL A 107 4.67 -0.52 -2.77
N HIS A 108 4.11 -0.45 -1.56
CA HIS A 108 2.67 -0.55 -1.36
C HIS A 108 1.91 0.61 -2.01
N VAL A 109 2.41 1.83 -1.90
CA VAL A 109 1.85 3.01 -2.59
C VAL A 109 1.90 2.82 -4.10
N ALA A 110 3.01 2.32 -4.65
CA ALA A 110 3.12 2.03 -6.08
C ALA A 110 2.11 0.97 -6.55
N ALA A 111 1.92 -0.10 -5.79
CA ALA A 111 0.94 -1.14 -6.12
C ALA A 111 -0.49 -0.56 -6.16
N VAL A 112 -0.88 0.23 -5.16
CA VAL A 112 -2.19 0.88 -5.17
C VAL A 112 -2.32 1.88 -6.33
N ALA A 113 -1.26 2.62 -6.67
CA ALA A 113 -1.27 3.51 -7.81
C ALA A 113 -1.44 2.76 -9.16
N GLU A 114 -0.84 1.58 -9.31
CA GLU A 114 -1.05 0.68 -10.46
C GLU A 114 -2.51 0.20 -10.52
N ASP A 115 -3.10 -0.18 -9.38
CA ASP A 115 -4.51 -0.60 -9.30
C ASP A 115 -5.47 0.56 -9.61
N LEU A 116 -5.14 1.79 -9.20
CA LEU A 116 -5.91 2.98 -9.55
C LEU A 116 -5.86 3.28 -11.06
N ASP A 117 -4.70 3.11 -11.69
CA ASP A 117 -4.56 3.23 -13.15
C ASP A 117 -5.37 2.16 -13.90
N ALA A 118 -5.42 0.93 -13.37
CA ALA A 118 -6.26 -0.15 -13.90
C ALA A 118 -7.75 0.15 -13.76
N PHE A 119 -8.17 0.66 -12.60
CA PHE A 119 -9.55 1.11 -12.35
C PHE A 119 -9.96 2.25 -13.27
N ARG A 120 -9.12 3.27 -13.40
CA ARG A 120 -9.32 4.38 -14.34
C ARG A 120 -9.49 3.86 -15.77
N SER A 121 -8.62 2.95 -16.22
CA SER A 121 -8.65 2.39 -17.57
C SER A 121 -9.93 1.58 -17.82
N HIS A 122 -10.40 0.83 -16.82
CA HIS A 122 -11.66 0.10 -16.89
C HIS A 122 -12.88 1.03 -17.07
N LEU A 123 -12.93 2.14 -16.31
CA LEU A 123 -14.00 3.14 -16.44
C LEU A 123 -13.96 3.84 -17.80
N LEU A 124 -12.78 4.20 -18.31
CA LEU A 124 -12.62 4.86 -19.60
C LEU A 124 -13.07 3.97 -20.77
N ALA A 125 -12.79 2.67 -20.71
CA ALA A 125 -13.20 1.71 -21.73
C ALA A 125 -14.73 1.56 -21.85
N ARG A 126 -15.47 1.96 -20.81
CA ARG A 126 -16.93 1.83 -20.71
C ARG A 126 -17.62 3.19 -20.58
N ARG A 127 -16.93 4.29 -20.88
CA ARG A 127 -17.42 5.66 -20.63
C ARG A 127 -18.81 5.94 -21.23
N ASP A 128 -19.16 5.29 -22.34
CA ASP A 128 -20.44 5.49 -23.01
C ASP A 128 -21.59 4.79 -22.25
N ASP A 129 -21.30 3.69 -21.54
CA ASP A 129 -22.25 2.99 -20.66
C ASP A 129 -22.35 3.64 -19.27
N CYS A 130 -21.28 4.31 -18.84
CA CYS A 130 -21.16 4.92 -17.51
C CYS A 130 -20.61 6.36 -17.60
N PRO A 131 -21.40 7.33 -18.09
CA PRO A 131 -20.91 8.68 -18.37
C PRO A 131 -20.36 9.40 -17.13
N SER A 132 -21.03 9.31 -15.97
CA SER A 132 -20.58 9.98 -14.75
C SER A 132 -19.24 9.41 -14.25
N TRP A 133 -19.10 8.08 -14.27
CA TRP A 133 -17.84 7.42 -13.91
C TRP A 133 -16.73 7.65 -14.94
N GLY A 134 -17.08 7.64 -16.23
CA GLY A 134 -16.18 7.90 -17.34
C GLY A 134 -15.59 9.31 -17.30
N GLU A 135 -16.42 10.32 -17.06
CA GLU A 135 -15.97 11.71 -16.89
C GLU A 135 -15.03 11.85 -15.68
N ALA A 136 -15.37 11.21 -14.56
CA ALA A 136 -14.47 11.19 -13.40
C ALA A 136 -13.12 10.50 -13.70
N ALA A 137 -13.11 9.47 -14.53
CA ALA A 137 -11.89 8.78 -14.95
C ALA A 137 -11.05 9.61 -15.93
N VAL A 138 -11.67 10.47 -16.75
CA VAL A 138 -10.94 11.42 -17.63
C VAL A 138 -10.16 12.43 -16.78
N GLU A 139 -10.79 12.97 -15.73
CA GLU A 139 -10.15 13.91 -14.79
C GLU A 139 -9.12 13.26 -13.86
N ALA A 140 -9.22 11.95 -13.62
CA ALA A 140 -8.30 11.23 -12.74
C ALA A 140 -6.87 11.21 -13.32
N THR A 141 -5.90 11.49 -12.45
CA THR A 141 -4.47 11.49 -12.79
C THR A 141 -3.96 10.07 -13.04
N VAL A 142 -2.99 9.93 -13.95
CA VAL A 142 -2.29 8.67 -14.23
C VAL A 142 -0.98 8.62 -13.44
N PHE A 143 -0.67 7.47 -12.84
CA PHE A 143 0.45 7.32 -11.92
C PHE A 143 1.64 6.53 -12.47
N SER A 144 1.62 6.11 -13.73
CA SER A 144 2.68 5.35 -14.41
C SER A 144 4.10 5.94 -14.24
N GLY A 145 4.22 7.28 -14.16
CA GLY A 145 5.50 7.94 -13.89
C GLY A 145 6.03 7.68 -12.47
N LEU A 146 5.16 7.78 -11.47
CA LEU A 146 5.48 7.51 -10.06
C LEU A 146 5.80 6.02 -9.85
N THR A 147 4.92 5.14 -10.35
CA THR A 147 5.08 3.69 -10.21
C THR A 147 6.35 3.23 -10.90
N GLY A 148 6.62 3.72 -12.11
CA GLY A 148 7.86 3.45 -12.83
C GLY A 148 9.11 3.91 -12.08
N ALA A 149 9.08 5.08 -11.42
CA ALA A 149 10.20 5.55 -10.61
C ALA A 149 10.47 4.63 -9.41
N ILE A 150 9.42 4.24 -8.68
CA ILE A 150 9.53 3.33 -7.53
C ILE A 150 10.03 1.94 -7.96
N ARG A 151 9.45 1.37 -9.03
CA ARG A 151 9.81 0.03 -9.54
C ARG A 151 11.22 -0.05 -10.12
N ARG A 152 11.78 1.05 -10.60
CA ARG A 152 13.20 1.11 -11.02
C ARG A 152 14.16 1.15 -9.83
N ALA A 153 13.73 1.71 -8.71
CA ALA A 153 14.59 1.92 -7.54
C ALA A 153 14.49 0.79 -6.51
N LEU A 154 13.32 0.16 -6.35
CA LEU A 154 13.03 -0.80 -5.28
C LEU A 154 12.61 -2.17 -5.80
N ASP A 155 13.03 -3.23 -5.11
CA ASP A 155 12.53 -4.59 -5.28
C ASP A 155 11.12 -4.75 -4.67
N PRO A 156 10.42 -5.88 -4.90
CA PRO A 156 9.09 -6.10 -4.32
C PRO A 156 9.05 -6.09 -2.77
N GLY A 157 10.19 -6.26 -2.10
CA GLY A 157 10.33 -6.18 -0.65
C GLY A 157 10.70 -4.78 -0.13
N GLY A 158 10.88 -3.80 -1.01
CA GLY A 158 11.28 -2.43 -0.65
C GLY A 158 12.79 -2.24 -0.48
N ARG A 159 13.63 -3.17 -0.90
CA ARG A 159 15.09 -2.98 -0.88
C ARG A 159 15.55 -2.24 -2.13
N ILE A 160 16.55 -1.38 -1.96
CA ILE A 160 17.10 -0.58 -3.06
C ILE A 160 17.90 -1.46 -4.01
N LEU A 161 17.47 -1.47 -5.27
CA LEU A 161 18.12 -2.20 -6.37
C LEU A 161 19.49 -1.62 -6.69
N ASP A 162 20.43 -2.46 -7.15
CA ASP A 162 21.75 -2.00 -7.58
C ASP A 162 21.65 -0.95 -8.71
N GLY A 163 20.67 -1.12 -9.59
CA GLY A 163 20.39 -0.23 -10.71
C GLY A 163 19.56 1.01 -10.37
N ALA A 164 19.27 1.27 -9.08
CA ALA A 164 18.47 2.42 -8.67
C ALA A 164 19.12 3.75 -9.06
N SER A 165 20.45 3.82 -9.08
CA SER A 165 21.20 4.92 -9.68
C SER A 165 22.54 4.44 -10.26
N PRO A 166 23.07 5.10 -11.31
CA PRO A 166 24.41 4.79 -11.84
C PRO A 166 25.52 4.97 -10.79
N LEU A 167 25.36 5.94 -9.88
CA LEU A 167 26.30 6.20 -8.79
C LEU A 167 26.29 5.04 -7.78
N LEU A 168 25.11 4.62 -7.32
CA LEU A 168 24.97 3.49 -6.40
C LEU A 168 25.56 2.20 -6.99
N ALA A 169 25.27 1.91 -8.26
CA ALA A 169 25.81 0.75 -8.97
C ALA A 169 27.34 0.78 -9.06
N ARG A 170 27.94 1.97 -9.21
CA ARG A 170 29.40 2.13 -9.19
C ARG A 170 29.95 1.93 -7.78
N LEU A 171 29.40 2.63 -6.78
CA LEU A 171 29.87 2.55 -5.39
C LEU A 171 29.78 1.13 -4.84
N ARG A 172 28.69 0.40 -5.10
CA ARG A 172 28.55 -1.01 -4.70
C ARG A 172 29.61 -1.91 -5.35
N ARG A 173 29.93 -1.71 -6.63
CA ARG A 173 31.03 -2.44 -7.31
C ARG A 173 32.39 -2.09 -6.72
N ASP A 174 32.65 -0.82 -6.47
CA ASP A 174 33.90 -0.33 -5.87
C ASP A 174 34.07 -0.92 -4.46
N ALA A 175 33.02 -0.96 -3.64
CA ALA A 175 33.04 -1.59 -2.33
C ALA A 175 33.34 -3.10 -2.39
N VAL A 176 32.76 -3.84 -3.33
CA VAL A 176 33.08 -5.27 -3.51
C VAL A 176 34.54 -5.47 -3.93
N ALA A 177 35.05 -4.63 -4.82
CA ALA A 177 36.46 -4.69 -5.25
C ALA A 177 37.42 -4.36 -4.10
N GLN A 178 37.15 -3.29 -3.36
CA GLN A 178 37.91 -2.90 -2.17
C GLN A 178 37.89 -3.99 -1.10
N GLU A 179 36.74 -4.63 -0.85
CA GLU A 179 36.64 -5.71 0.13
C GLU A 179 37.47 -6.94 -0.27
N ARG A 180 37.54 -7.26 -1.58
CA ARG A 180 38.44 -8.30 -2.09
C ARG A 180 39.91 -7.92 -1.88
N SER A 181 40.28 -6.68 -2.17
CA SER A 181 41.65 -6.18 -1.95
C SER A 181 42.05 -6.21 -0.47
N VAL A 182 41.16 -5.81 0.44
CA VAL A 182 41.38 -5.92 1.89
C VAL A 182 41.65 -7.37 2.29
N ARG A 183 40.80 -8.33 1.86
CA ARG A 183 40.99 -9.76 2.17
C ARG A 183 42.30 -10.31 1.62
N GLN A 184 42.67 -9.94 0.39
CA GLN A 184 43.92 -10.36 -0.23
C GLN A 184 45.15 -9.83 0.53
N GLU A 185 45.15 -8.54 0.88
CA GLU A 185 46.28 -7.91 1.57
C GLU A 185 46.43 -8.44 2.99
N VAL A 186 45.31 -8.63 3.71
CA VAL A 186 45.29 -9.29 5.02
C VAL A 186 45.88 -10.71 4.93
N GLY A 187 45.49 -11.49 3.91
CA GLY A 187 46.03 -12.82 3.66
C GLY A 187 47.52 -12.83 3.34
N ALA A 188 47.97 -11.90 2.49
CA ALA A 188 49.38 -11.74 2.12
C ALA A 188 50.24 -11.32 3.32
N ALA A 189 49.77 -10.37 4.13
CA ALA A 189 50.45 -9.94 5.35
C ALA A 189 50.56 -11.10 6.36
N MET A 190 49.50 -11.89 6.52
CA MET A 190 49.51 -13.08 7.39
C MET A 190 50.49 -14.14 6.88
N SER A 191 50.50 -14.42 5.57
CA SER A 191 51.44 -15.37 4.97
C SER A 191 52.90 -14.93 5.14
N ARG A 192 53.18 -13.62 5.01
CA ARG A 192 54.51 -13.04 5.23
C ARG A 192 54.94 -13.15 6.70
N ALA A 193 54.04 -12.85 7.63
CA ALA A 193 54.31 -12.98 9.07
C ALA A 193 54.57 -14.44 9.48
N ARG A 194 53.86 -15.40 8.87
CA ARG A 194 54.12 -16.84 9.05
C ARG A 194 55.47 -17.28 8.50
N GLY A 195 55.76 -16.97 7.24
CA GLY A 195 57.02 -17.37 6.60
C GLY A 195 58.26 -16.85 7.33
N SER A 196 58.14 -15.70 7.98
CA SER A 196 59.22 -15.09 8.76
C SER A 196 59.24 -15.47 10.26
N GLY A 197 58.27 -16.27 10.73
CA GLY A 197 58.21 -16.72 12.13
C GLY A 197 57.80 -15.64 13.16
N TRP A 198 57.23 -14.51 12.71
CA TRP A 198 56.85 -13.39 13.58
C TRP A 198 55.52 -13.59 14.31
N THR A 199 54.68 -14.49 13.80
CA THR A 199 53.34 -14.73 14.32
C THR A 199 53.28 -15.91 15.30
N THR A 200 52.38 -15.81 16.29
CA THR A 200 52.02 -16.90 17.20
C THR A 200 50.74 -17.62 16.80
N GLY A 201 49.98 -17.08 15.84
CA GLY A 201 48.68 -17.62 15.41
C GLY A 201 48.70 -18.23 14.01
N GLU A 202 47.75 -19.13 13.75
CA GLU A 202 47.57 -19.76 12.43
C GLU A 202 46.51 -19.09 11.57
N GLU A 203 45.77 -18.10 12.08
CA GLU A 203 44.74 -17.41 11.31
C GLU A 203 44.72 -15.92 11.65
N VAL A 204 44.14 -15.15 10.74
CA VAL A 204 43.84 -13.74 10.96
C VAL A 204 42.76 -13.67 12.02
N THR A 205 42.97 -12.82 13.03
CA THR A 205 42.01 -12.64 14.12
C THR A 205 41.24 -11.34 13.96
N LEU A 206 39.92 -11.39 14.14
CA LEU A 206 39.12 -10.18 14.32
C LEU A 206 39.25 -9.71 15.77
N ARG A 207 39.66 -8.45 15.95
CA ARG A 207 39.63 -7.73 17.23
C ARG A 207 38.71 -6.53 17.06
N GLY A 208 37.53 -6.61 17.67
CA GLY A 208 36.43 -5.71 17.32
C GLY A 208 35.97 -5.96 15.88
N ASP A 209 36.04 -4.94 15.03
CA ASP A 209 35.70 -4.98 13.60
C ASP A 209 36.94 -4.80 12.69
N ARG A 210 38.14 -5.12 13.21
CA ARG A 210 39.43 -4.93 12.51
C ARG A 210 40.18 -6.25 12.34
N PHE A 211 40.75 -6.43 11.16
CA PHE A 211 41.58 -7.59 10.84
C PHE A 211 42.98 -7.42 11.44
N CYS A 212 43.27 -8.18 12.49
CA CYS A 212 44.53 -8.12 13.21
C CYS A 212 45.33 -9.40 13.03
N ILE A 213 46.65 -9.24 12.87
CA ILE A 213 47.61 -10.34 12.84
C ILE A 213 48.25 -10.46 14.22
N PRO A 214 48.21 -11.64 14.88
CA PRO A 214 48.90 -11.86 16.13
C PRO A 214 50.41 -11.93 15.89
N LEU A 215 51.18 -11.03 16.47
CA LEU A 215 52.64 -11.00 16.40
C LEU A 215 53.24 -11.23 17.78
N ARG A 216 54.40 -11.88 17.84
CA ARG A 216 55.23 -11.91 19.05
C ARG A 216 55.59 -10.48 19.43
N SER A 217 55.54 -10.15 20.72
CA SER A 217 55.76 -8.79 21.20
C SER A 217 57.07 -8.16 20.68
N GLY A 218 58.16 -8.95 20.61
CA GLY A 218 59.46 -8.52 20.09
C GLY A 218 59.55 -8.31 18.58
N ASP A 219 58.60 -8.84 17.80
CA ASP A 219 58.59 -8.73 16.33
C ASP A 219 57.55 -7.72 15.81
N SER A 220 56.83 -7.04 16.71
CA SER A 220 55.77 -6.08 16.36
C SER A 220 56.25 -4.91 15.50
N ALA A 221 57.49 -4.43 15.69
CA ALA A 221 58.08 -3.38 14.86
C ALA A 221 58.42 -3.83 13.42
N ARG A 222 58.45 -5.14 13.16
CA ARG A 222 58.79 -5.69 11.83
C ARG A 222 57.63 -5.64 10.84
N LEU A 223 56.40 -5.49 11.32
CA LEU A 223 55.21 -5.30 10.50
C LEU A 223 54.62 -3.91 10.80
N PRO A 224 54.83 -2.92 9.93
CA PRO A 224 54.27 -1.58 10.11
C PRO A 224 52.74 -1.65 10.23
N GLY A 225 52.19 -1.07 11.29
CA GLY A 225 50.77 -1.17 11.59
C GLY A 225 50.37 -0.55 12.92
N ILE A 226 49.09 -0.68 13.25
CA ILE A 226 48.48 -0.17 14.48
C ILE A 226 48.26 -1.35 15.42
N VAL A 227 48.77 -1.25 16.66
CA VAL A 227 48.51 -2.23 17.72
C VAL A 227 47.12 -1.95 18.29
N HIS A 228 46.20 -2.90 18.14
CA HIS A 228 44.82 -2.76 18.64
C HIS A 228 44.59 -3.43 19.98
N ASP A 229 45.32 -4.53 20.25
CA ASP A 229 45.12 -5.32 21.46
C ASP A 229 46.39 -6.08 21.85
N ARG A 230 46.44 -6.58 23.08
CA ARG A 230 47.52 -7.40 23.63
C ARG A 230 46.96 -8.60 24.38
N SER A 231 47.60 -9.75 24.27
CA SER A 231 47.28 -10.92 25.10
C SER A 231 47.43 -10.60 26.59
N ALA A 232 46.72 -11.31 27.48
CA ALA A 232 46.78 -11.12 28.93
C ALA A 232 48.20 -11.21 29.51
N THR A 233 49.07 -12.04 28.92
CA THR A 233 50.48 -12.19 29.33
C THR A 233 51.42 -11.18 28.66
N GLY A 234 50.92 -10.34 27.75
CA GLY A 234 51.70 -9.38 26.95
C GLY A 234 52.58 -10.00 25.86
N ALA A 235 52.62 -11.33 25.73
CA ALA A 235 53.51 -12.02 24.81
C ALA A 235 53.10 -11.90 23.32
N THR A 236 51.81 -11.69 23.04
CA THR A 236 51.27 -11.50 21.69
C THR A 236 50.62 -10.13 21.56
N LEU A 237 50.96 -9.40 20.51
CA LEU A 237 50.36 -8.12 20.11
C LEU A 237 49.52 -8.33 18.85
N PHE A 238 48.32 -7.77 18.82
CA PHE A 238 47.42 -7.85 17.67
C PHE A 238 47.59 -6.57 16.84
N VAL A 239 48.19 -6.71 15.66
CA VAL A 239 48.56 -5.57 14.80
C VAL A 239 47.73 -5.59 13.52
N GLU A 240 47.07 -4.46 13.21
CA GLU A 240 46.47 -4.22 11.89
C GLU A 240 47.55 -3.63 10.97
N PRO A 241 47.92 -4.31 9.87
CA PRO A 241 48.96 -3.82 8.96
C PRO A 241 48.59 -2.47 8.35
N ALA A 242 49.55 -1.56 8.18
CA ALA A 242 49.31 -0.22 7.66
C ALA A 242 48.60 -0.22 6.29
N GLN A 243 48.96 -1.15 5.40
CA GLN A 243 48.31 -1.32 4.09
C GLN A 243 46.83 -1.71 4.22
N VAL A 244 46.52 -2.55 5.21
CA VAL A 244 45.14 -2.97 5.52
C VAL A 244 44.36 -1.80 6.10
N VAL A 245 44.94 -0.99 7.00
CA VAL A 245 44.30 0.21 7.56
C VAL A 245 43.85 1.15 6.45
N SER A 246 44.74 1.46 5.49
CA SER A 246 44.43 2.37 4.39
C SER A 246 43.30 1.84 3.51
N LEU A 247 43.33 0.55 3.14
CA LEU A 247 42.29 -0.08 2.32
C LEU A 247 40.94 -0.17 3.07
N ALA A 248 40.97 -0.50 4.36
CA ALA A 248 39.77 -0.59 5.20
C ALA A 248 39.10 0.77 5.41
N ASN A 249 39.89 1.83 5.58
CA ASN A 249 39.36 3.19 5.68
C ASN A 249 38.71 3.62 4.35
N ALA A 250 39.34 3.36 3.21
CA ALA A 250 38.73 3.63 1.90
C ALA A 250 37.42 2.86 1.68
N LEU A 251 37.37 1.58 2.06
CA LEU A 251 36.14 0.78 2.02
C LEU A 251 35.04 1.37 2.94
N THR A 252 35.43 1.85 4.11
CA THR A 252 34.50 2.48 5.06
C THR A 252 33.89 3.75 4.47
N GLU A 253 34.71 4.58 3.84
CA GLU A 253 34.26 5.81 3.17
C GLU A 253 33.29 5.49 2.01
N THR A 254 33.63 4.54 1.14
CA THR A 254 32.73 4.09 0.08
C THR A 254 31.41 3.52 0.63
N ARG A 255 31.42 2.82 1.77
CA ARG A 255 30.18 2.35 2.43
C ARG A 255 29.33 3.50 2.97
N LEU A 256 29.94 4.57 3.49
CA LEU A 256 29.21 5.77 3.91
C LEU A 256 28.58 6.49 2.72
N GLU A 257 29.30 6.58 1.59
CA GLU A 257 28.77 7.12 0.34
C GLU A 257 27.58 6.30 -0.19
N ILE A 258 27.64 4.96 -0.11
CA ILE A 258 26.50 4.08 -0.45
C ILE A 258 25.28 4.43 0.42
N ALA A 259 25.46 4.51 1.74
CA ALA A 259 24.36 4.80 2.65
C ALA A 259 23.75 6.20 2.40
N ALA A 260 24.59 7.19 2.09
CA ALA A 260 24.13 8.53 1.73
C ALA A 260 23.33 8.54 0.42
N GLU A 261 23.80 7.80 -0.59
CA GLU A 261 23.14 7.66 -1.89
C GLU A 261 21.79 6.92 -1.77
N GLU A 262 21.73 5.86 -0.96
CA GLU A 262 20.50 5.14 -0.64
C GLU A 262 19.48 6.06 0.04
N ALA A 263 19.91 6.85 1.02
CA ALA A 263 19.07 7.83 1.69
C ALA A 263 18.56 8.91 0.72
N ARG A 264 19.41 9.38 -0.21
CA ARG A 264 19.01 10.32 -1.27
C ARG A 264 17.92 9.74 -2.17
N ILE A 265 18.06 8.49 -2.61
CA ILE A 265 17.06 7.81 -3.45
C ILE A 265 15.71 7.71 -2.73
N ILE A 266 15.70 7.26 -1.47
CA ILE A 266 14.46 7.15 -0.68
C ILE A 266 13.82 8.53 -0.46
N PHE A 267 14.63 9.57 -0.23
CA PHE A 267 14.14 10.94 -0.12
C PHE A 267 13.45 11.40 -1.41
N GLU A 268 14.05 11.17 -2.58
CA GLU A 268 13.46 11.53 -3.86
C GLU A 268 12.14 10.81 -4.14
N LEU A 269 12.07 9.51 -3.83
CA LEU A 269 10.82 8.75 -3.94
C LEU A 269 9.73 9.30 -3.01
N ASN A 270 10.08 9.66 -1.77
CA ASN A 270 9.14 10.28 -0.84
C ASN A 270 8.62 11.62 -1.38
N ARG A 271 9.48 12.44 -2.00
CA ARG A 271 9.08 13.71 -2.64
C ARG A 271 8.15 13.49 -3.83
N ALA A 272 8.39 12.46 -4.64
CA ALA A 272 7.50 12.09 -5.72
C ALA A 272 6.11 11.67 -5.22
N VAL A 273 6.06 10.88 -4.14
CA VAL A 273 4.79 10.51 -3.48
C VAL A 273 4.10 11.74 -2.87
N GLU A 274 4.86 12.66 -2.25
CA GLU A 274 4.35 13.92 -1.70
C GLU A 274 3.63 14.75 -2.77
N GLN A 275 4.26 14.94 -3.93
CA GLN A 275 3.69 15.65 -5.06
C GLN A 275 2.43 14.97 -5.63
N ALA A 276 2.40 13.63 -5.65
CA ALA A 276 1.26 12.86 -6.14
C ALA A 276 0.15 12.64 -5.08
N SER A 277 0.36 13.06 -3.83
CA SER A 277 -0.50 12.68 -2.70
C SER A 277 -1.94 13.16 -2.80
N GLY A 278 -2.17 14.38 -3.27
CA GLY A 278 -3.51 14.91 -3.53
C GLY A 278 -4.27 14.05 -4.54
N PRO A 279 -3.76 13.94 -5.78
CA PRO A 279 -4.37 13.11 -6.82
C PRO A 279 -4.55 11.64 -6.43
N LEU A 280 -3.59 11.04 -5.70
CA LEU A 280 -3.72 9.67 -5.19
C LEU A 280 -4.88 9.53 -4.21
N ARG A 281 -5.04 10.47 -3.26
CA ARG A 281 -6.16 10.46 -2.31
C ARG A 281 -7.50 10.61 -3.01
N ASP A 282 -7.59 11.47 -4.01
CA ASP A 282 -8.83 11.68 -4.77
C ASP A 282 -9.20 10.45 -5.61
N SER A 283 -8.21 9.80 -6.24
CA SER A 283 -8.41 8.54 -6.96
C SER A 283 -8.83 7.41 -6.03
N CYS A 284 -8.22 7.32 -4.84
CA CYS A 284 -8.65 6.38 -3.80
C CYS A 284 -10.09 6.64 -3.35
N ARG A 285 -10.48 7.91 -3.15
CA ARG A 285 -11.87 8.27 -2.78
C ARG A 285 -12.86 7.90 -3.87
N LEU A 286 -12.51 8.09 -5.14
CA LEU A 286 -13.33 7.65 -6.27
C LEU A 286 -13.55 6.13 -6.25
N MET A 287 -12.50 5.35 -6.02
CA MET A 287 -12.59 3.89 -5.87
C MET A 287 -13.43 3.48 -4.65
N LEU A 288 -13.30 4.18 -3.52
CA LEU A 288 -14.14 3.95 -2.35
C LEU A 288 -15.62 4.23 -2.66
N LEU A 289 -15.94 5.32 -3.35
CA LEU A 289 -17.32 5.60 -3.77
C LEU A 289 -17.87 4.51 -4.69
N ALA A 290 -17.06 4.02 -5.63
CA ALA A 290 -17.45 2.91 -6.50
C ALA A 290 -17.77 1.63 -5.71
N ASP A 291 -16.95 1.28 -4.71
CA ASP A 291 -17.22 0.15 -3.81
C ASP A 291 -18.48 0.37 -2.95
N GLU A 292 -18.71 1.59 -2.47
CA GLU A 292 -19.92 1.95 -1.72
C GLU A 292 -21.20 1.77 -2.56
N VAL A 293 -21.17 2.20 -3.83
CA VAL A 293 -22.30 2.08 -4.76
C VAL A 293 -22.52 0.61 -5.14
N ARG A 294 -21.44 -0.11 -5.47
CA ARG A 294 -21.47 -1.56 -5.72
C ARG A 294 -22.05 -2.33 -4.55
N ALA A 295 -21.64 -2.03 -3.32
CA ALA A 295 -22.15 -2.68 -2.12
C ALA A 295 -23.65 -2.44 -1.93
N GLY A 296 -24.12 -1.22 -2.21
CA GLY A 296 -25.55 -0.89 -2.22
C GLY A 296 -26.34 -1.70 -3.24
N LEU A 297 -25.82 -1.87 -4.46
CA LEU A 297 -26.44 -2.71 -5.50
C LEU A 297 -26.50 -4.18 -5.09
N ARG A 298 -25.39 -4.75 -4.58
CA ARG A 298 -25.36 -6.14 -4.12
C ARG A 298 -26.32 -6.39 -2.96
N TRP A 299 -26.42 -5.45 -2.03
CA TRP A 299 -27.43 -5.53 -0.97
C TRP A 299 -28.85 -5.43 -1.55
N SER A 300 -29.10 -4.51 -2.49
CA SER A 300 -30.39 -4.39 -3.17
C SER A 300 -30.79 -5.69 -3.87
N GLU A 301 -29.86 -6.34 -4.60
CA GLU A 301 -30.10 -7.66 -5.21
C GLU A 301 -30.48 -8.70 -4.15
N ALA A 302 -29.74 -8.75 -3.03
CA ALA A 302 -29.95 -9.73 -1.98
C ALA A 302 -31.29 -9.56 -1.23
N VAL A 303 -31.83 -8.34 -1.15
CA VAL A 303 -33.12 -8.05 -0.51
C VAL A 303 -34.28 -7.90 -1.50
N GLY A 304 -34.03 -8.05 -2.81
CA GLY A 304 -35.03 -7.81 -3.86
C GLY A 304 -35.46 -6.34 -4.00
N GLY A 305 -34.56 -5.41 -3.67
CA GLY A 305 -34.77 -3.97 -3.81
C GLY A 305 -34.85 -3.51 -5.26
N ARG A 306 -35.51 -2.36 -5.46
CA ARG A 306 -35.70 -1.73 -6.78
C ARG A 306 -35.40 -0.23 -6.71
N ARG A 307 -34.88 0.33 -7.82
CA ARG A 307 -34.70 1.77 -7.99
C ARG A 307 -36.03 2.50 -7.73
N CYS A 308 -36.01 3.54 -6.91
CA CYS A 308 -37.19 4.39 -6.69
C CYS A 308 -37.13 5.66 -7.54
N SER A 309 -38.30 6.16 -7.93
CA SER A 309 -38.45 7.46 -8.60
C SER A 309 -38.66 8.56 -7.55
N LEU A 310 -38.00 9.71 -7.72
CA LEU A 310 -38.22 10.88 -6.88
C LEU A 310 -39.42 11.67 -7.42
N ASP A 311 -40.44 11.88 -6.59
CA ASP A 311 -41.61 12.70 -6.92
C ASP A 311 -41.39 14.15 -6.45
N PRO A 312 -41.31 15.16 -7.35
CA PRO A 312 -41.04 16.54 -6.95
C PRO A 312 -42.12 17.16 -6.05
N ALA A 313 -43.33 16.59 -6.04
CA ALA A 313 -44.44 17.03 -5.19
C ALA A 313 -44.48 16.31 -3.83
N GLY A 314 -43.48 15.48 -3.51
CA GLY A 314 -43.34 14.81 -2.22
C GLY A 314 -44.35 13.69 -1.98
N ARG A 315 -45.01 13.17 -3.01
CA ARG A 315 -45.97 12.07 -2.86
C ARG A 315 -45.24 10.74 -2.67
N LEU A 316 -45.67 9.98 -1.66
CA LEU A 316 -45.14 8.65 -1.37
C LEU A 316 -46.11 7.57 -1.86
N ARG A 317 -45.65 6.70 -2.76
CA ARG A 317 -46.36 5.48 -3.17
C ARG A 317 -45.46 4.27 -3.03
N ILE A 318 -45.84 3.34 -2.16
CA ILE A 318 -45.11 2.07 -1.95
C ILE A 318 -45.99 0.94 -2.46
N ALA A 319 -45.50 0.21 -3.47
CA ALA A 319 -46.17 -0.95 -4.03
C ALA A 319 -45.37 -2.22 -3.70
N GLY A 320 -45.99 -3.17 -2.98
CA GLY A 320 -45.33 -4.42 -2.57
C GLY A 320 -44.18 -4.22 -1.59
N GLY A 321 -44.28 -3.23 -0.71
CA GLY A 321 -43.25 -2.90 0.29
C GLY A 321 -43.00 -4.05 1.25
N ARG A 322 -41.72 -4.26 1.61
CA ARG A 322 -41.27 -5.28 2.57
C ARG A 322 -40.34 -4.64 3.58
N HIS A 323 -40.32 -5.18 4.80
CA HIS A 323 -39.39 -4.73 5.82
C HIS A 323 -38.04 -5.46 5.65
N PRO A 324 -36.94 -4.77 5.31
CA PRO A 324 -35.69 -5.43 4.91
C PRO A 324 -35.10 -6.33 6.01
N LEU A 325 -35.19 -5.91 7.29
CA LEU A 325 -34.67 -6.72 8.40
C LEU A 325 -35.56 -7.91 8.78
N LEU A 326 -36.87 -7.84 8.48
CA LEU A 326 -37.77 -8.96 8.78
C LEU A 326 -37.63 -10.06 7.73
N MET A 327 -37.32 -9.70 6.49
CA MET A 327 -37.02 -10.67 5.43
C MET A 327 -35.83 -11.56 5.81
N GLU A 328 -34.79 -10.98 6.42
CA GLU A 328 -33.65 -11.75 6.95
C GLU A 328 -34.07 -12.69 8.09
N ALA A 329 -34.84 -12.19 9.06
CA ALA A 329 -35.29 -12.98 10.21
C ALA A 329 -36.23 -14.13 9.82
N LEU A 330 -36.99 -13.98 8.74
CA LEU A 330 -37.93 -14.98 8.23
C LEU A 330 -37.27 -16.01 7.27
N GLY A 331 -35.93 -16.00 7.14
CA GLY A 331 -35.21 -17.02 6.38
C GLY A 331 -35.26 -16.85 4.87
N ALA A 332 -35.74 -15.72 4.35
CA ALA A 332 -35.54 -15.37 2.95
C ALA A 332 -34.05 -15.05 2.77
N ALA A 333 -33.28 -16.06 2.38
CA ALA A 333 -31.83 -16.03 2.40
C ALA A 333 -31.27 -14.79 1.69
N VAL A 334 -30.67 -13.88 2.46
CA VAL A 334 -29.74 -12.87 1.96
C VAL A 334 -28.49 -13.65 1.53
N CYS A 335 -28.50 -14.18 0.31
CA CYS A 335 -27.39 -14.96 -0.23
C CYS A 335 -26.13 -14.09 -0.28
N ARG A 336 -25.21 -14.31 0.67
CA ARG A 336 -23.87 -13.74 0.60
C ARG A 336 -23.12 -14.48 -0.50
N GLY A 337 -22.95 -13.84 -1.65
CA GLY A 337 -22.06 -14.33 -2.70
C GLY A 337 -20.61 -14.32 -2.22
N ARG A 338 -20.21 -15.36 -1.49
CA ARG A 338 -18.82 -15.85 -1.43
C ARG A 338 -18.80 -17.19 -2.15
N GLY A 339 -17.84 -17.35 -3.06
CA GLY A 339 -17.75 -18.48 -3.96
C GLY A 339 -17.83 -19.84 -3.26
N GLN A 340 -18.33 -20.81 -4.03
CA GLN A 340 -18.53 -22.23 -3.72
C GLN A 340 -19.70 -22.49 -2.75
N ALA A 341 -20.91 -22.55 -3.31
CA ALA A 341 -21.98 -23.34 -2.73
C ALA A 341 -21.83 -24.78 -3.24
N GLU A 342 -21.69 -25.72 -2.31
CA GLU A 342 -21.78 -27.16 -2.58
C GLU A 342 -23.10 -27.51 -3.27
N PRO A 343 -23.12 -28.49 -4.20
CA PRO A 343 -24.33 -28.89 -4.88
C PRO A 343 -25.19 -29.74 -3.94
N GLY A 344 -26.21 -29.14 -3.33
CA GLY A 344 -27.19 -29.92 -2.57
C GLY A 344 -27.96 -29.15 -1.52
N LYS A 345 -28.76 -28.17 -1.93
CA LYS A 345 -30.03 -27.73 -1.29
C LYS A 345 -30.57 -26.52 -2.05
N ALA A 346 -30.99 -26.76 -3.28
CA ALA A 346 -31.86 -25.86 -4.02
C ALA A 346 -33.31 -26.30 -3.78
N ASP A 347 -33.89 -25.86 -2.66
CA ASP A 347 -35.35 -25.74 -2.56
C ASP A 347 -35.70 -24.25 -2.59
N CYS A 348 -35.60 -23.71 -3.80
CA CYS A 348 -36.20 -22.42 -4.14
C CYS A 348 -37.72 -22.63 -4.18
N LEU A 349 -38.42 -22.26 -3.10
CA LEU A 349 -39.88 -22.14 -3.14
C LEU A 349 -40.27 -20.95 -4.03
N ALA A 350 -40.56 -21.26 -5.28
CA ALA A 350 -41.46 -20.47 -6.11
C ALA A 350 -42.89 -20.61 -5.56
N ALA A 351 -43.43 -19.55 -4.97
CA ALA A 351 -44.86 -19.38 -4.71
C ALA A 351 -45.12 -17.87 -4.51
N GLY A 352 -46.03 -17.20 -5.19
CA GLY A 352 -46.93 -17.57 -6.27
C GLY A 352 -47.35 -16.27 -6.97
N ARG A 353 -47.80 -16.40 -8.23
CA ARG A 353 -48.61 -15.39 -8.89
C ARG A 353 -49.97 -15.35 -8.20
N ASP A 354 -50.41 -14.17 -7.80
CA ASP A 354 -51.68 -13.54 -8.18
C ASP A 354 -51.70 -12.08 -7.69
#